data_AF-A0A4U7EK85-F1
#
_entry.id   AF-A0A4U7EK85-F1
#
_cell.length_a   1.000
_cell.length_b   1.000
_cell.length_c   1.000
_cell.angle_alpha   90.00
_cell.angle_beta   90.00
_cell.angle_gamma   90.00
#
_symmetry.space_group_name_H-M   'P 1'
#
loop_
_entity.id
_entity.type
_entity.pdbx_description
1 polymer ?
#
loop_
_entity_poly.entity_id
_entity_poly.type
_entity_poly.pdbx_seq_one_letter_code
_entity_poly.pdbx_strand_id
1 'polypeptide(L)'
;MDEKRFVVALFGLAVAVIAGYVAYRFVAPLTVAVFLYYSTRRFYHRLERFRLPARVRAVVSLSVIGLPLIGLVSYTLVLLVLEARRFIETYPVADTIGAENSVIGDLAALSNPTMDELLAAYRSGQFDPLIELVSEQASLLASTLSGLALNLLITVIVTYYLLIDGSKFHDWLLRFDDDAIVREYLETADDELEAVLYGNLLNVIAISIIAVVTYLGYNAVAPAAVEIPYPTLAGALTGVASLIPVIGMKIVYIPIAAAMSIPIALDGDLSLFAYVAGFLAVAIVVVDTIPDIVLRPYFSGETTHVGLLMLAYIFGPVVFGFHGLFLAPIILVVALTFADTALLRLLGVEPEPEPEIPERQHRLDEF
;
A
#
# COMPACT_ATOMS: atom_id res chain seq x y z
N MET A 1 35.38 3.27 36.32
CA MET A 1 34.01 3.22 35.77
C MET A 1 33.67 1.76 35.54
N ASP A 2 32.51 1.35 36.06
CA ASP A 2 32.25 0.01 36.59
C ASP A 2 32.20 -1.10 35.55
N GLU A 3 32.97 -2.16 35.78
CA GLU A 3 32.91 -3.44 35.06
C GLU A 3 31.47 -3.98 34.97
N LYS A 4 30.66 -3.76 36.02
CA LYS A 4 29.23 -4.06 36.05
C LYS A 4 28.40 -3.21 35.07
N ARG A 5 28.68 -1.91 34.94
CA ARG A 5 28.00 -1.06 33.95
C ARG A 5 28.39 -1.45 32.54
N PHE A 6 29.65 -1.82 32.32
CA PHE A 6 30.12 -2.32 31.03
C PHE A 6 29.44 -3.64 30.64
N VAL A 7 29.32 -4.61 31.57
CA VAL A 7 28.61 -5.87 31.33
C VAL A 7 27.12 -5.64 31.04
N VAL A 8 26.46 -4.74 31.79
CA VAL A 8 25.06 -4.38 31.54
C VAL A 8 24.89 -3.69 30.18
N ALA A 9 25.80 -2.79 29.81
CA ALA A 9 25.78 -2.13 28.51
C ALA A 9 26.01 -3.12 27.35
N LEU A 10 26.95 -4.06 27.51
CA LEU A 10 27.21 -5.10 26.51
C LEU A 10 26.03 -6.05 26.36
N PHE A 11 25.39 -6.44 27.47
CA PHE A 11 24.17 -7.24 27.44
C PHE A 11 23.02 -6.49 26.77
N GLY A 12 22.84 -5.21 27.12
CA GLY A 12 21.85 -4.33 26.48
C GLY A 12 22.07 -4.20 24.97
N LEU A 13 23.33 -4.02 24.54
CA LEU A 13 23.70 -4.00 23.13
C LEU A 13 23.39 -5.33 22.44
N ALA A 14 23.71 -6.47 23.07
CA ALA A 14 23.40 -7.80 22.51
C ALA A 14 21.90 -8.01 22.34
N VAL A 15 21.09 -7.63 23.34
CA VAL A 15 19.62 -7.67 23.25
C VAL A 15 19.10 -6.75 22.14
N ALA A 16 19.63 -5.53 22.04
CA ALA A 16 19.26 -4.58 20.99
C ALA A 16 19.60 -5.10 19.58
N VAL A 17 20.77 -5.72 19.41
CA VAL A 17 21.19 -6.33 18.12
C VAL A 17 20.29 -7.50 17.75
N ILE A 18 19.97 -8.39 18.70
CA ILE A 18 19.06 -9.52 18.46
C ILE A 18 17.66 -9.03 18.10
N ALA A 19 17.13 -8.07 18.87
CA ALA A 19 15.83 -7.47 18.58
C ALA A 19 15.82 -6.77 17.22
N GLY A 20 16.87 -6.02 16.89
CA GLY A 20 17.03 -5.37 15.59
C GLY A 20 17.13 -6.36 14.43
N TYR A 21 17.84 -7.48 14.60
CA TYR A 21 17.90 -8.54 13.59
C TYR A 21 16.54 -9.20 13.36
N VAL A 22 15.79 -9.48 14.43
CA VAL A 22 14.42 -10.00 14.31
C VAL A 22 13.52 -8.98 13.60
N ALA A 23 13.57 -7.70 13.99
CA ALA A 23 12.82 -6.64 13.35
C ALA A 23 13.17 -6.51 11.85
N TYR A 24 14.45 -6.61 11.49
CA TYR A 24 14.91 -6.62 10.11
C TYR A 24 14.32 -7.80 9.32
N ARG A 25 14.27 -8.99 9.92
CA ARG A 25 13.66 -10.17 9.27
C ARG A 25 12.17 -9.99 8.98
N PHE A 26 11.49 -9.20 9.80
CA PHE A 26 10.07 -8.88 9.68
C PHE A 26 9.81 -7.43 9.23
N VAL A 27 10.77 -6.80 8.53
CA VAL A 27 10.64 -5.39 8.13
C VAL A 27 9.39 -5.15 7.30
N ALA A 28 9.06 -6.04 6.35
CA ALA A 28 7.90 -5.89 5.49
C ALA A 28 6.56 -5.84 6.26
N PRO A 29 6.19 -6.84 7.10
CA PRO A 29 4.94 -6.77 7.85
C PRO A 29 4.95 -5.68 8.93
N LEU A 30 6.10 -5.33 9.50
CA LEU A 30 6.24 -4.23 10.46
C LEU A 30 5.99 -2.86 9.79
N THR A 31 6.55 -2.61 8.62
CA THR A 31 6.30 -1.38 7.86
C THR A 31 4.82 -1.22 7.56
N VAL A 32 4.17 -2.28 7.03
CA VAL A 32 2.73 -2.23 6.75
C VAL A 32 1.93 -2.04 8.04
N ALA A 33 2.38 -2.62 9.16
CA ALA A 33 1.71 -2.45 10.44
C ALA A 33 1.78 -1.01 10.96
N VAL A 34 2.95 -0.36 10.83
CA VAL A 34 3.16 1.05 11.18
C VAL A 34 2.33 1.96 10.27
N PHE A 35 2.34 1.69 8.96
CA PHE A 35 1.49 2.39 8.01
C PHE A 35 0.01 2.32 8.41
N LEU A 36 -0.51 1.11 8.63
CA LEU A 36 -1.90 0.92 9.04
C LEU A 36 -2.21 1.55 10.40
N TYR A 37 -1.26 1.52 11.34
CA TYR A 37 -1.41 2.16 12.64
C TYR A 37 -1.66 3.66 12.48
N TYR A 38 -0.74 4.40 11.85
CA TYR A 38 -0.89 5.86 11.67
C TYR A 38 -2.08 6.21 10.78
N SER A 39 -2.30 5.45 9.70
CA SER A 39 -3.44 5.67 8.81
C SER A 39 -4.79 5.45 9.52
N THR A 40 -4.89 4.54 10.50
CA THR A 40 -6.16 4.26 11.19
C THR A 40 -6.31 4.95 12.56
N ARG A 41 -5.23 5.51 13.12
CA ARG A 41 -5.17 6.12 14.45
C ARG A 41 -6.21 7.24 14.66
N ARG A 42 -6.32 8.18 13.71
CA ARG A 42 -7.36 9.23 13.79
C ARG A 42 -8.78 8.68 13.82
N PHE A 43 -9.05 7.65 13.03
CA PHE A 43 -10.35 6.98 13.05
C PHE A 43 -10.57 6.28 14.40
N TYR A 44 -9.57 5.57 14.92
CA TYR A 44 -9.59 4.93 16.24
C TYR A 44 -9.88 5.92 17.40
N HIS A 45 -9.26 7.11 17.39
CA HIS A 45 -9.55 8.16 18.38
C HIS A 45 -10.91 8.81 18.16
N ARG A 46 -11.34 9.02 16.90
CA ARG A 46 -12.69 9.52 16.60
C ARG A 46 -13.78 8.58 17.12
N LEU A 47 -13.50 7.29 17.26
CA LEU A 47 -14.42 6.32 17.87
C LEU A 47 -14.59 6.49 19.39
N GLU A 48 -13.73 7.26 20.07
CA GLU A 48 -13.87 7.57 21.51
C GLU A 48 -15.17 8.29 21.83
N ARG A 49 -15.67 9.10 20.89
CA ARG A 49 -16.95 9.81 21.04
C ARG A 49 -18.14 8.87 21.28
N PHE A 50 -18.02 7.60 20.89
CA PHE A 50 -19.04 6.58 21.08
C PHE A 50 -18.88 5.79 22.39
N ARG A 51 -17.94 6.18 23.27
CA ARG A 51 -17.64 5.52 24.57
C ARG A 51 -17.33 4.03 24.45
N LEU A 52 -16.73 3.62 23.34
CA LEU A 52 -16.32 2.24 23.10
C LEU A 52 -15.01 1.89 23.84
N PRO A 53 -14.88 0.70 24.45
CA PRO A 53 -13.62 0.23 25.01
C PRO A 53 -12.49 0.20 23.96
N ALA A 54 -11.25 0.44 24.37
CA ALA A 54 -10.07 0.47 23.48
C ALA A 54 -9.99 -0.75 22.54
N ARG A 55 -10.23 -1.96 23.08
CA ARG A 55 -10.23 -3.20 22.29
C ARG A 55 -11.25 -3.20 21.15
N VAL A 56 -12.47 -2.68 21.42
CA VAL A 56 -13.54 -2.62 20.41
C VAL A 56 -13.20 -1.60 19.35
N ARG A 57 -12.69 -0.42 19.76
CA ARG A 57 -12.24 0.60 18.80
C ARG A 57 -11.17 0.07 17.86
N ALA A 58 -10.16 -0.61 18.40
CA ALA A 58 -9.09 -1.21 17.59
C ALA A 58 -9.63 -2.24 16.59
N VAL A 59 -10.53 -3.13 17.04
CA VAL A 59 -11.17 -4.12 16.16
C VAL A 59 -12.01 -3.46 15.07
N VAL A 60 -12.76 -2.40 15.39
CA VAL A 60 -13.59 -1.69 14.40
C VAL A 60 -12.70 -0.95 13.40
N SER A 61 -11.66 -0.25 13.85
CA SER A 61 -10.71 0.44 12.97
C SER A 61 -9.99 -0.53 12.03
N LEU A 62 -9.51 -1.66 12.55
CA LEU A 62 -8.92 -2.72 11.74
C LEU A 62 -9.93 -3.34 10.79
N SER A 63 -11.15 -3.62 11.22
CA SER A 63 -12.15 -4.27 10.37
C SER A 63 -12.68 -3.36 9.25
N VAL A 64 -12.84 -2.07 9.50
CA VAL A 64 -13.41 -1.11 8.54
C VAL A 64 -12.37 -0.60 7.54
N ILE A 65 -11.10 -0.49 7.96
CA ILE A 65 -10.05 0.12 7.13
C ILE A 65 -8.92 -0.88 6.85
N GLY A 66 -8.35 -1.47 7.90
CA GLY A 66 -7.19 -2.34 7.78
C GLY A 66 -7.45 -3.60 6.94
N LEU A 67 -8.50 -4.35 7.26
CA LEU A 67 -8.85 -5.60 6.59
C LEU A 67 -9.24 -5.40 5.12
N PRO A 68 -10.06 -4.39 4.74
CA PRO A 68 -10.33 -4.12 3.32
C PRO A 68 -9.06 -3.78 2.54
N LEU A 69 -8.16 -2.96 3.11
CA LEU A 69 -6.91 -2.58 2.45
C LEU A 69 -5.95 -3.77 2.31
N ILE A 70 -5.79 -4.55 3.38
CA ILE A 70 -5.03 -5.82 3.35
C ILE A 70 -5.63 -6.79 2.34
N GLY A 71 -6.95 -6.96 2.35
CA GLY A 71 -7.68 -7.85 1.45
C GLY A 71 -7.52 -7.44 -0.01
N LEU A 72 -7.63 -6.14 -0.30
CA LEU A 72 -7.42 -5.58 -1.63
C LEU A 72 -6.00 -5.87 -2.15
N VAL A 73 -4.98 -5.56 -1.35
CA VAL A 73 -3.57 -5.80 -1.74
C VAL A 73 -3.31 -7.30 -1.91
N SER A 74 -3.79 -8.13 -0.98
CA SER A 74 -3.60 -9.58 -1.02
C SER A 74 -4.30 -10.21 -2.22
N TYR A 75 -5.55 -9.84 -2.47
CA TYR A 75 -6.33 -10.32 -3.61
C TYR A 75 -5.70 -9.90 -4.94
N THR A 76 -5.22 -8.66 -5.03
CA THR A 76 -4.50 -8.16 -6.20
C THR A 76 -3.23 -8.94 -6.45
N LEU A 77 -2.41 -9.19 -5.42
CA LEU A 77 -1.19 -9.97 -5.56
C LEU A 77 -1.48 -11.39 -6.06
N VAL A 78 -2.53 -12.03 -5.51
CA VAL A 78 -2.97 -13.34 -5.97
C VAL A 78 -3.42 -13.28 -7.43
N LEU A 79 -4.27 -12.31 -7.80
CA LEU A 79 -4.76 -12.16 -9.16
C LEU A 79 -3.61 -11.90 -10.14
N LEU A 80 -2.67 -11.03 -9.79
CA LEU A 80 -1.52 -10.70 -10.63
C LEU A 80 -0.62 -11.93 -10.84
N VAL A 81 -0.41 -12.76 -9.81
CA VAL A 81 0.33 -14.02 -9.94
C VAL A 81 -0.41 -15.01 -10.83
N LEU A 82 -1.73 -15.12 -10.70
CA LEU A 82 -2.55 -16.01 -11.52
C LEU A 82 -2.59 -15.55 -12.98
N GLU A 83 -2.78 -14.25 -13.22
CA GLU A 83 -2.93 -13.69 -14.56
C GLU A 83 -1.59 -13.61 -15.30
N ALA A 84 -0.50 -13.30 -14.59
CA ALA A 84 0.85 -13.39 -15.18
C ALA A 84 1.16 -14.81 -15.67
N ARG A 85 0.68 -15.85 -14.96
CA ARG A 85 0.82 -17.24 -15.40
C ARG A 85 -0.04 -17.54 -16.63
N ARG A 86 -1.31 -17.16 -16.63
CA ARG A 86 -2.19 -17.28 -17.82
C ARG A 86 -1.64 -16.58 -19.04
N PHE A 87 -1.04 -15.41 -18.87
CA PHE A 87 -0.41 -14.67 -19.96
C PHE A 87 0.78 -15.44 -20.55
N ILE A 88 1.63 -16.02 -19.70
CA ILE A 88 2.76 -16.88 -20.11
C ILE A 88 2.27 -18.14 -20.84
N GLU A 89 1.14 -18.70 -20.42
CA GLU A 89 0.54 -19.90 -21.04
C GLU A 89 -0.17 -19.60 -22.37
N THR A 90 -0.89 -18.47 -22.46
CA THR A 90 -1.69 -18.10 -23.65
C THR A 90 -0.81 -17.58 -24.78
N TYR A 91 0.30 -16.92 -24.44
CA TYR A 91 1.29 -16.46 -25.40
C TYR A 91 2.62 -17.14 -25.09
N PRO A 92 2.90 -18.31 -25.68
CA PRO A 92 4.18 -18.98 -25.56
C PRO A 92 5.25 -18.21 -26.36
N VAL A 93 5.54 -16.97 -25.95
CA VAL A 93 6.72 -16.22 -26.40
C VAL A 93 8.01 -16.97 -25.96
N ALA A 94 7.87 -17.88 -25.00
CA ALA A 94 8.91 -18.79 -24.52
C ALA A 94 9.26 -19.94 -25.49
N ASP A 95 8.41 -20.30 -26.46
CA ASP A 95 8.77 -21.32 -27.47
C ASP A 95 9.87 -20.83 -28.43
N THR A 96 10.10 -19.52 -28.49
CA THR A 96 11.22 -18.92 -29.25
C THR A 96 12.57 -19.03 -28.54
N ILE A 97 12.61 -19.41 -27.27
CA ILE A 97 13.83 -19.57 -26.48
C ILE A 97 13.84 -21.00 -25.95
N GLY A 98 14.23 -21.93 -26.83
CA GLY A 98 14.20 -23.38 -26.64
C GLY A 98 14.60 -23.85 -25.23
N ALA A 99 13.60 -24.09 -24.41
CA ALA A 99 13.72 -24.73 -23.12
C ALA A 99 12.81 -25.97 -23.10
N GLU A 100 13.06 -26.91 -24.02
CA GLU A 100 12.43 -28.25 -24.09
C GLU A 100 12.62 -29.08 -22.79
N ASN A 101 13.36 -28.57 -21.80
CA ASN A 101 13.73 -29.30 -20.59
C ASN A 101 13.42 -28.53 -19.29
N SER A 102 12.56 -27.51 -19.34
CA SER A 102 12.20 -26.78 -18.12
C SER A 102 10.91 -27.32 -17.53
N VAL A 103 10.88 -27.47 -16.20
CA VAL A 103 9.75 -27.83 -15.30
C VAL A 103 8.51 -26.91 -15.47
N ILE A 104 8.52 -26.06 -16.50
CA ILE A 104 7.57 -25.00 -16.82
C ILE A 104 6.59 -25.45 -17.92
N GLY A 105 6.99 -26.40 -18.79
CA GLY A 105 6.12 -26.93 -19.85
C GLY A 105 4.98 -27.81 -19.34
N ASP A 106 5.24 -28.65 -18.33
CA ASP A 106 4.23 -29.53 -17.72
C ASP A 106 3.21 -28.75 -16.86
N LEU A 107 3.54 -27.52 -16.44
CA LEU A 107 2.64 -26.63 -15.70
C LEU A 107 1.63 -25.93 -16.62
N ALA A 108 1.91 -25.83 -17.92
CA ALA A 108 1.07 -25.13 -18.90
C ALA A 108 -0.16 -25.93 -19.36
N ALA A 109 -0.18 -27.24 -19.12
CA ALA A 109 -1.31 -28.10 -19.46
C ALA A 109 -2.51 -27.97 -18.49
N LEU A 110 -2.40 -27.14 -17.44
CA LEU A 110 -3.26 -27.22 -16.25
C LEU A 110 -4.12 -25.97 -15.97
N SER A 111 -4.12 -24.96 -16.84
CA SER A 111 -4.87 -23.71 -16.61
C SER A 111 -6.19 -23.61 -17.38
N ASN A 112 -7.19 -24.36 -16.88
CA ASN A 112 -8.63 -24.06 -16.81
C ASN A 112 -9.42 -25.38 -16.89
N PRO A 113 -9.83 -25.99 -15.77
CA PRO A 113 -11.00 -26.83 -15.84
C PRO A 113 -12.20 -25.88 -16.00
N THR A 114 -12.81 -25.88 -17.17
CA THR A 114 -14.14 -25.29 -17.35
C THR A 114 -15.09 -25.85 -16.27
N MET A 115 -16.10 -25.09 -15.85
CA MET A 115 -17.05 -25.54 -14.82
C MET A 115 -17.68 -26.90 -15.17
N ASP A 116 -17.78 -27.21 -16.47
CA ASP A 116 -18.23 -28.49 -17.01
C ASP A 116 -17.19 -29.63 -16.85
N GLU A 117 -15.89 -29.36 -16.94
CA GLU A 117 -14.82 -30.34 -16.67
C GLU A 117 -14.68 -30.65 -15.18
N LEU A 118 -14.88 -29.66 -14.30
CA LEU A 118 -14.95 -29.84 -12.85
C LEU A 118 -16.17 -30.68 -12.44
N LEU A 119 -17.32 -30.46 -13.08
CA LEU A 119 -18.54 -31.26 -12.89
C LEU A 119 -18.40 -32.67 -13.48
N ALA A 120 -17.67 -32.84 -14.58
CA ALA A 120 -17.37 -34.14 -15.18
C ALA A 120 -16.34 -34.95 -14.34
N ALA A 121 -15.31 -34.29 -13.78
CA ALA A 121 -14.34 -34.89 -12.87
C ALA A 121 -15.00 -35.33 -11.54
N TYR A 122 -15.91 -34.50 -10.99
CA TYR A 122 -16.71 -34.85 -9.82
C TYR A 122 -17.63 -36.05 -10.08
N ARG A 123 -18.26 -36.13 -11.26
CA ARG A 123 -19.17 -37.24 -11.64
C ARG A 123 -18.43 -38.53 -12.03
N SER A 124 -17.20 -38.44 -12.50
CA SER A 124 -16.37 -39.60 -12.88
C SER A 124 -15.51 -40.14 -11.74
N GLY A 125 -15.44 -39.43 -10.60
CA GLY A 125 -14.65 -39.84 -9.43
C GLY A 125 -13.14 -39.70 -9.62
N GLN A 126 -12.69 -39.06 -10.70
CA GLN A 126 -11.29 -38.88 -11.06
C GLN A 126 -10.81 -37.51 -10.56
N PHE A 127 -10.45 -37.44 -9.28
CA PHE A 127 -9.74 -36.29 -8.73
C PHE A 127 -8.22 -36.35 -8.99
N ASP A 128 -7.71 -37.40 -9.64
CA ASP A 128 -6.27 -37.61 -9.81
C ASP A 128 -5.52 -36.40 -10.42
N PRO A 129 -6.00 -35.72 -11.48
CA PRO A 129 -5.30 -34.56 -12.04
C PRO A 129 -5.29 -33.34 -11.10
N LEU A 130 -6.37 -33.16 -10.34
CA LEU A 130 -6.51 -32.09 -9.33
C LEU A 130 -5.65 -32.38 -8.10
N ILE A 131 -5.57 -33.64 -7.68
CA ILE A 131 -4.71 -34.10 -6.58
C ILE A 131 -3.25 -33.99 -6.99
N GLU A 132 -2.90 -34.34 -8.24
CA GLU A 132 -1.54 -34.28 -8.77
C GLU A 132 -1.06 -32.82 -8.90
N LEU A 133 -1.89 -31.93 -9.47
CA LEU A 133 -1.69 -30.46 -9.49
C LEU A 133 -1.50 -29.88 -8.08
N VAL A 134 -2.41 -30.23 -7.16
CA VAL A 134 -2.35 -29.78 -5.77
C VAL A 134 -1.15 -30.40 -5.06
N SER A 135 -0.68 -31.59 -5.42
CA SER A 135 0.46 -32.25 -4.78
C SER A 135 1.82 -31.74 -5.27
N GLU A 136 1.95 -31.46 -6.57
CA GLU A 136 3.18 -30.93 -7.16
C GLU A 136 3.39 -29.47 -6.79
N GLN A 137 2.33 -28.67 -6.77
CA GLN A 137 2.39 -27.27 -6.40
C GLN A 137 2.00 -27.01 -4.94
N ALA A 138 1.67 -28.06 -4.17
CA ALA A 138 1.31 -27.96 -2.75
C ALA A 138 2.39 -27.23 -1.98
N SER A 139 3.64 -27.58 -2.22
CA SER A 139 4.78 -27.04 -1.49
C SER A 139 4.97 -25.55 -1.78
N LEU A 140 4.89 -25.15 -3.04
CA LEU A 140 5.03 -23.76 -3.46
C LEU A 140 3.84 -22.92 -3.01
N LEU A 141 2.61 -23.36 -3.28
CA LEU A 141 1.38 -22.70 -2.83
C LEU A 141 1.34 -22.63 -1.30
N ALA A 142 1.62 -23.72 -0.59
CA ALA A 142 1.69 -23.71 0.87
C ALA A 142 2.78 -22.76 1.37
N SER A 143 3.96 -22.72 0.76
CA SER A 143 5.03 -21.80 1.18
C SER A 143 4.68 -20.33 0.95
N THR A 144 4.09 -19.98 -0.20
CA THR A 144 3.65 -18.62 -0.52
C THR A 144 2.47 -18.20 0.33
N LEU A 145 1.43 -19.05 0.45
CA LEU A 145 0.27 -18.77 1.29
C LEU A 145 0.66 -18.71 2.77
N SER A 146 1.55 -19.59 3.24
CA SER A 146 2.05 -19.55 4.62
C SER A 146 2.84 -18.27 4.88
N GLY A 147 3.74 -17.88 3.97
CA GLY A 147 4.49 -16.64 4.09
C GLY A 147 3.60 -15.39 4.08
N LEU A 148 2.63 -15.35 3.16
CA LEU A 148 1.64 -14.26 3.09
C LEU A 148 0.77 -14.24 4.36
N ALA A 149 0.22 -15.38 4.79
CA ALA A 149 -0.60 -15.49 5.99
C ALA A 149 0.18 -15.08 7.26
N LEU A 150 1.45 -15.48 7.38
CA LEU A 150 2.29 -15.04 8.49
C LEU A 150 2.53 -13.53 8.47
N ASN A 151 2.85 -12.95 7.30
CA ASN A 151 3.01 -11.50 7.18
C ASN A 151 1.73 -10.75 7.54
N LEU A 152 0.58 -11.20 7.04
CA LEU A 152 -0.72 -10.61 7.37
C LEU A 152 -1.07 -10.75 8.85
N LEU A 153 -0.83 -11.92 9.44
CA LEU A 153 -1.05 -12.17 10.86
C LEU A 153 -0.20 -11.21 11.70
N ILE A 154 1.09 -11.08 11.39
CA ILE A 154 1.99 -10.16 12.08
C ILE A 154 1.51 -8.72 11.91
N THR A 155 1.18 -8.30 10.69
CA THR A 155 0.67 -6.96 10.42
C THR A 155 -0.59 -6.65 11.25
N VAL A 156 -1.58 -7.54 11.25
CA VAL A 156 -2.82 -7.36 12.01
C VAL A 156 -2.56 -7.31 13.52
N ILE A 157 -1.75 -8.24 14.05
CA ILE A 157 -1.43 -8.29 15.48
C ILE A 157 -0.66 -7.04 15.91
N VAL A 158 0.38 -6.66 15.16
CA VAL A 158 1.21 -5.50 15.50
C VAL A 158 0.39 -4.22 15.41
N THR A 159 -0.40 -4.01 14.35
CA THR A 159 -1.29 -2.83 14.27
C THR A 159 -2.31 -2.81 15.41
N TYR A 160 -2.90 -3.96 15.78
CA TYR A 160 -3.83 -4.06 16.90
C TYR A 160 -3.19 -3.58 18.22
N TYR A 161 -1.99 -4.07 18.53
CA TYR A 161 -1.29 -3.69 19.75
C TYR A 161 -0.79 -2.24 19.69
N LEU A 162 -0.32 -1.74 18.54
CA LEU A 162 0.03 -0.33 18.38
C LEU A 162 -1.18 0.59 18.61
N LEU A 163 -2.38 0.22 18.13
CA LEU A 163 -3.60 1.02 18.37
C LEU A 163 -3.99 1.07 19.85
N ILE A 164 -3.76 0.01 20.61
CA ILE A 164 -4.15 -0.07 22.03
C ILE A 164 -3.08 0.52 22.95
N ASP A 165 -1.82 0.17 22.73
CA ASP A 165 -0.70 0.43 23.62
C ASP A 165 0.31 1.43 23.04
N GLY A 166 0.06 2.01 21.87
CA GLY A 166 0.99 2.96 21.22
C GLY A 166 1.34 4.16 22.09
N SER A 167 0.39 4.70 22.86
CA SER A 167 0.68 5.79 23.80
C SER A 167 1.64 5.37 24.91
N LYS A 168 1.60 4.11 25.35
CA LYS A 168 2.55 3.60 26.36
C LYS A 168 3.96 3.46 25.80
N PHE A 169 4.08 3.14 24.51
CA PHE A 169 5.37 3.07 23.83
C PHE A 169 6.00 4.46 23.70
N HIS A 170 5.20 5.45 23.32
CA HIS A 170 5.59 6.85 23.30
C HIS A 170 5.99 7.35 24.69
N ASP A 171 5.15 7.13 25.71
CA ASP A 171 5.46 7.46 27.11
C ASP A 171 6.72 6.75 27.62
N TRP A 172 6.98 5.52 27.18
CA TRP A 172 8.18 4.77 27.53
C TRP A 172 9.42 5.40 26.91
N LEU A 173 9.40 5.74 25.62
CA LEU A 173 10.49 6.45 24.93
C LEU A 173 10.82 7.78 25.62
N LEU A 174 9.79 8.54 25.98
CA LEU A 174 9.92 9.84 26.65
C LEU A 174 10.41 9.76 28.10
N ARG A 175 10.51 8.56 28.72
CA ARG A 175 11.09 8.39 30.07
C ARG A 175 12.60 8.26 30.06
N PHE A 176 13.22 7.97 28.92
CA PHE A 176 14.67 7.79 28.84
C PHE A 176 15.44 9.09 28.65
N ASP A 177 14.74 10.22 28.48
CA ASP A 177 15.40 11.50 28.24
C ASP A 177 14.77 12.68 28.99
N ASP A 178 15.63 13.43 29.69
CA ASP A 178 15.34 14.74 30.28
C ASP A 178 15.61 15.88 29.26
N ASP A 179 16.22 15.57 28.10
CA ASP A 179 16.54 16.54 27.06
C ASP A 179 15.28 16.93 26.26
N ALA A 180 14.98 18.23 26.23
CA ALA A 180 13.84 18.77 25.51
C ALA A 180 13.90 18.50 23.99
N ILE A 181 15.12 18.34 23.44
CA ILE A 181 15.31 18.18 21.99
C ILE A 181 14.76 16.83 21.48
N VAL A 182 15.05 15.73 22.18
CA VAL A 182 14.61 14.40 21.75
C VAL A 182 13.11 14.23 21.92
N ARG A 183 12.55 14.77 23.01
CA ARG A 183 11.10 14.78 23.24
C ARG A 183 10.38 15.50 22.10
N GLU A 184 10.81 16.71 21.79
CA GLU A 184 10.21 17.51 20.73
C GLU A 184 10.32 16.82 19.37
N TYR A 185 11.50 16.30 19.02
CA TYR A 185 11.67 15.53 17.79
C TYR A 185 10.70 14.34 17.68
N LEU A 186 10.55 13.55 18.76
CA LEU A 186 9.67 12.38 18.75
C LEU A 186 8.19 12.75 18.67
N GLU A 187 7.78 13.81 19.36
CA GLU A 187 6.40 14.34 19.29
C GLU A 187 6.10 14.89 17.89
N THR A 188 6.98 15.73 17.33
CA THR A 188 6.83 16.27 15.97
C THR A 188 6.83 15.15 14.92
N ALA A 189 7.70 14.14 15.06
CA ALA A 189 7.75 13.04 14.11
C ALA A 189 6.48 12.17 14.17
N ASP A 190 5.93 11.95 15.36
CA ASP A 190 4.66 11.22 15.53
C ASP A 190 3.50 11.97 14.85
N ASP A 191 3.42 13.28 15.04
CA ASP A 191 2.39 14.15 14.44
C ASP A 191 2.51 14.23 12.91
N GLU A 192 3.73 14.38 12.38
CA GLU A 192 3.98 14.40 10.94
C GLU A 192 3.67 13.05 10.29
N LEU A 193 4.08 11.94 10.91
CA LEU A 193 3.76 10.60 10.43
C LEU A 193 2.24 10.37 10.41
N GLU A 194 1.53 10.78 11.47
CA GLU A 194 0.08 10.70 11.50
C GLU A 194 -0.56 11.54 10.39
N ALA A 195 -0.13 12.80 10.21
CA ALA A 195 -0.66 13.70 9.20
C ALA A 195 -0.46 13.16 7.78
N VAL A 196 0.76 12.74 7.44
CA VAL A 196 1.12 12.25 6.09
C VAL A 196 0.43 10.92 5.80
N LEU A 197 0.52 9.94 6.69
CA LEU A 197 -0.01 8.59 6.43
C LEU A 197 -1.54 8.52 6.49
N TYR A 198 -2.18 9.35 7.33
CA TYR A 198 -3.64 9.51 7.31
C TYR A 198 -4.09 10.26 6.05
N GLY A 199 -3.38 11.32 5.65
CA GLY A 199 -3.65 12.04 4.41
C GLY A 199 -3.59 11.11 3.19
N ASN A 200 -2.55 10.27 3.12
CA ASN A 200 -2.40 9.26 2.08
C ASN A 200 -3.55 8.24 2.10
N LEU A 201 -3.99 7.77 3.26
CA LEU A 201 -5.15 6.88 3.35
C LEU A 201 -6.42 7.54 2.81
N LEU A 202 -6.70 8.79 3.20
CA LEU A 202 -7.86 9.52 2.70
C LEU A 202 -7.79 9.70 1.18
N ASN A 203 -6.62 10.00 0.64
CA ASN A 203 -6.38 10.09 -0.79
C ASN A 203 -6.68 8.76 -1.51
N VAL A 204 -6.16 7.64 -0.98
CA VAL A 204 -6.42 6.28 -1.48
C VAL A 204 -7.92 5.99 -1.51
N ILE A 205 -8.63 6.26 -0.41
CA ILE A 205 -10.07 5.99 -0.30
C ILE A 205 -10.86 6.88 -1.27
N ALA A 206 -10.57 8.18 -1.31
CA ALA A 206 -11.27 9.13 -2.18
C ALA A 206 -11.10 8.76 -3.66
N ILE A 207 -9.86 8.53 -4.10
CA ILE A 207 -9.55 8.15 -5.48
C ILE A 207 -10.13 6.76 -5.80
N SER A 208 -10.07 5.80 -4.87
CA SER A 208 -10.71 4.50 -5.06
C SER A 208 -12.20 4.65 -5.36
N ILE A 209 -12.93 5.44 -4.57
CA ILE A 209 -14.37 5.64 -4.76
C ILE A 209 -14.64 6.32 -6.10
N ILE A 210 -13.91 7.40 -6.42
CA ILE A 210 -14.06 8.13 -7.69
C ILE A 210 -13.78 7.20 -8.87
N ALA A 211 -12.70 6.43 -8.82
CA ALA A 211 -12.34 5.50 -9.88
C ALA A 211 -13.35 4.36 -10.03
N VAL A 212 -13.81 3.74 -8.93
CA VAL A 212 -14.83 2.68 -8.97
C VAL A 212 -16.13 3.19 -9.60
N VAL A 213 -16.62 4.35 -9.17
CA VAL A 213 -17.84 4.95 -9.73
C VAL A 213 -17.65 5.29 -11.20
N THR A 214 -16.48 5.83 -11.57
CA THR A 214 -16.17 6.21 -12.94
C THR A 214 -16.07 4.99 -13.86
N TYR A 215 -15.40 3.92 -13.43
CA TYR A 215 -15.22 2.71 -14.23
C TYR A 215 -16.53 1.92 -14.36
N LEU A 216 -17.34 1.85 -13.30
CA LEU A 216 -18.69 1.29 -13.39
C LEU A 216 -19.59 2.12 -14.31
N GLY A 217 -19.52 3.45 -14.21
CA GLY A 217 -20.26 4.36 -15.09
C GLY A 217 -19.86 4.22 -16.56
N TYR A 218 -18.57 4.02 -16.83
CA TYR A 218 -18.08 3.71 -18.18
C TYR A 218 -18.64 2.39 -18.70
N ASN A 219 -18.56 1.29 -17.93
CA ASN A 219 -19.10 -0.01 -18.34
C ASN A 219 -20.62 0.01 -18.54
N ALA A 220 -21.35 0.92 -17.89
CA ALA A 220 -22.80 1.06 -18.09
C ALA A 220 -23.17 1.60 -19.48
N VAL A 221 -22.24 2.27 -20.17
CA VAL A 221 -22.47 2.87 -21.51
C VAL A 221 -21.60 2.26 -22.61
N ALA A 222 -20.50 1.61 -22.25
CA ALA A 222 -19.58 0.98 -23.19
C ALA A 222 -20.15 -0.35 -23.72
N PRO A 223 -19.93 -0.70 -25.00
CA PRO A 223 -20.23 -2.03 -25.52
C PRO A 223 -19.41 -3.11 -24.79
N ALA A 224 -19.98 -4.31 -24.66
CA ALA A 224 -19.34 -5.46 -23.98
C ALA A 224 -17.92 -5.79 -24.48
N ALA A 225 -17.63 -5.51 -25.76
CA ALA A 225 -16.31 -5.72 -26.35
C ALA A 225 -15.21 -4.79 -25.80
N VAL A 226 -15.58 -3.69 -25.13
CA VAL A 226 -14.65 -2.65 -24.64
C VAL A 226 -14.91 -2.33 -23.16
N GLU A 227 -15.51 -3.26 -22.43
CA GLU A 227 -15.73 -3.09 -20.99
C GLU A 227 -14.42 -3.21 -20.20
N ILE A 228 -14.30 -2.43 -19.13
CA ILE A 228 -13.21 -2.56 -18.18
C ILE A 228 -13.39 -3.88 -17.41
N PRO A 229 -12.42 -4.80 -17.43
CA PRO A 229 -12.51 -6.02 -16.64
C PRO A 229 -12.40 -5.69 -15.15
N TYR A 230 -13.29 -6.28 -14.35
CA TYR A 230 -13.34 -6.10 -12.89
C TYR A 230 -13.27 -4.61 -12.46
N PRO A 231 -14.23 -3.76 -12.87
CA PRO A 231 -14.14 -2.30 -12.71
C PRO A 231 -13.99 -1.86 -11.24
N THR A 232 -14.59 -2.60 -10.30
CA THR A 232 -14.43 -2.35 -8.86
C THR A 232 -13.01 -2.59 -8.38
N LEU A 233 -12.37 -3.67 -8.84
CA LEU A 233 -10.98 -3.97 -8.50
C LEU A 233 -10.05 -2.96 -9.15
N ALA A 234 -10.25 -2.67 -10.44
CA ALA A 234 -9.49 -1.67 -11.17
C ALA A 234 -9.56 -0.30 -10.46
N GLY A 235 -10.75 0.13 -10.04
CA GLY A 235 -10.91 1.40 -9.33
C GLY A 235 -10.21 1.42 -7.97
N ALA A 236 -10.34 0.35 -7.19
CA ALA A 236 -9.63 0.21 -5.92
C ALA A 236 -8.11 0.17 -6.10
N LEU A 237 -7.62 -0.47 -7.17
CA LEU A 237 -6.21 -0.47 -7.53
C LEU A 237 -5.71 0.90 -7.94
N THR A 238 -6.50 1.66 -8.70
CA THR A 238 -6.16 3.05 -9.03
C THR A 238 -6.01 3.89 -7.77
N GLY A 239 -6.87 3.68 -6.77
CA GLY A 239 -6.74 4.34 -5.48
C GLY A 239 -5.50 3.90 -4.68
N VAL A 240 -5.13 2.62 -4.65
CA VAL A 240 -3.86 2.20 -4.01
C VAL A 240 -2.65 2.77 -4.78
N ALA A 241 -2.72 2.74 -6.10
CA ALA A 241 -1.65 3.23 -6.96
C ALA A 241 -1.46 4.74 -6.82
N SER A 242 -2.50 5.50 -6.46
CA SER A 242 -2.39 6.95 -6.22
C SER A 242 -1.45 7.33 -5.08
N LEU A 243 -1.01 6.37 -4.26
CA LEU A 243 0.10 6.57 -3.31
C LEU A 243 1.38 7.02 -4.00
N ILE A 244 1.61 6.63 -5.27
CA ILE A 244 2.73 7.10 -6.08
C ILE A 244 2.24 8.31 -6.88
N PRO A 245 2.58 9.55 -6.50
CA PRO A 245 2.01 10.72 -7.15
C PRO A 245 2.45 10.79 -8.62
N VAL A 246 1.61 11.39 -9.47
CA VAL A 246 1.82 11.62 -10.92
C VAL A 246 1.84 10.36 -11.79
N ILE A 247 2.40 9.26 -11.31
CA ILE A 247 2.68 8.06 -12.11
C ILE A 247 1.73 6.92 -11.73
N GLY A 248 1.38 6.80 -10.45
CA GLY A 248 0.69 5.65 -9.90
C GLY A 248 -0.62 5.30 -10.58
N MET A 249 -1.53 6.26 -10.72
CA MET A 249 -2.82 6.03 -11.38
C MET A 249 -2.65 5.57 -12.85
N LYS A 250 -1.63 6.10 -13.53
CA LYS A 250 -1.32 5.77 -14.94
C LYS A 250 -0.86 4.33 -15.11
N ILE A 251 -0.17 3.78 -14.11
CA ILE A 251 0.22 2.36 -14.06
C ILE A 251 -1.01 1.44 -14.08
N VAL A 252 -2.19 1.94 -13.69
CA VAL A 252 -3.43 1.14 -13.70
C VAL A 252 -4.24 1.37 -14.97
N TYR A 253 -4.62 2.62 -15.28
CA TYR A 253 -5.54 2.85 -16.40
C TYR A 253 -4.89 2.68 -17.78
N ILE A 254 -3.58 2.87 -17.93
CA ILE A 254 -2.90 2.69 -19.23
C ILE A 254 -2.88 1.20 -19.62
N PRO A 255 -2.46 0.26 -18.75
CA PRO A 255 -2.57 -1.17 -19.07
C PRO A 255 -4.00 -1.63 -19.33
N ILE A 256 -4.99 -1.08 -18.62
CA ILE A 256 -6.41 -1.39 -18.89
C ILE A 256 -6.80 -0.93 -20.30
N ALA A 257 -6.45 0.31 -20.70
CA ALA A 257 -6.68 0.81 -22.05
C ALA A 257 -5.95 -0.03 -23.12
N ALA A 258 -4.73 -0.47 -22.82
CA ALA A 258 -3.98 -1.36 -23.70
C ALA A 258 -4.68 -2.73 -23.83
N ALA A 259 -5.08 -3.34 -22.72
CA ALA A 259 -5.79 -4.62 -22.70
C ALA A 259 -7.10 -4.58 -23.49
N MET A 260 -7.86 -3.49 -23.38
CA MET A 260 -9.10 -3.29 -24.15
C MET A 260 -8.84 -3.06 -25.65
N SER A 261 -7.68 -2.51 -26.03
CA SER A 261 -7.39 -2.17 -27.43
C SER A 261 -6.79 -3.32 -28.25
N ILE A 262 -6.14 -4.29 -27.60
CA ILE A 262 -5.59 -5.49 -28.26
C ILE A 262 -6.63 -6.26 -29.08
N PRO A 263 -7.78 -6.71 -28.52
CA PRO A 263 -8.77 -7.47 -29.28
C PRO A 263 -9.37 -6.64 -30.43
N ILE A 264 -9.59 -5.34 -30.21
CA ILE A 264 -10.10 -4.43 -31.24
C ILE A 264 -9.14 -4.35 -32.45
N ALA A 265 -7.83 -4.28 -32.18
CA ALA A 265 -6.81 -4.23 -33.22
C ALA A 265 -6.74 -5.54 -34.03
N LEU A 266 -7.05 -6.68 -33.41
CA LEU A 266 -7.04 -8.00 -34.05
C LEU A 266 -8.32 -8.26 -34.86
N ASP A 267 -9.48 -7.85 -34.35
CA ASP A 267 -10.78 -8.08 -34.98
C ASP A 267 -11.12 -7.02 -36.06
N GLY A 268 -10.43 -5.89 -36.06
CA GLY A 268 -10.50 -4.88 -37.13
C GLY A 268 -11.67 -3.89 -37.03
N ASP A 269 -12.45 -3.90 -35.95
CA ASP A 269 -13.53 -2.93 -35.73
C ASP A 269 -13.00 -1.60 -35.18
N LEU A 270 -12.53 -0.75 -36.09
CA LEU A 270 -11.92 0.55 -35.74
C LEU A 270 -12.89 1.50 -35.03
N SER A 271 -14.20 1.26 -35.08
CA SER A 271 -15.19 2.12 -34.41
C SER A 271 -15.08 2.03 -32.88
N LEU A 272 -14.61 0.89 -32.35
CA LEU A 272 -14.48 0.64 -30.92
C LEU A 272 -13.33 1.42 -30.27
N PHE A 273 -12.33 1.87 -31.05
CA PHE A 273 -11.25 2.73 -30.54
C PHE A 273 -11.76 4.06 -29.98
N ALA A 274 -12.92 4.55 -30.44
CA ALA A 274 -13.55 5.74 -29.89
C ALA A 274 -13.92 5.55 -28.40
N TYR A 275 -14.33 4.34 -28.00
CA TYR A 275 -14.65 4.01 -26.62
C TYR A 275 -13.39 3.90 -25.75
N VAL A 276 -12.28 3.37 -26.29
CA VAL A 276 -11.00 3.34 -25.58
C VAL A 276 -10.46 4.76 -25.38
N ALA A 277 -10.52 5.61 -26.41
CA ALA A 277 -10.16 7.02 -26.30
C ALA A 277 -11.06 7.76 -25.32
N GLY A 278 -12.37 7.48 -25.32
CA GLY A 278 -13.33 7.99 -24.36
C GLY A 278 -13.00 7.58 -22.93
N PHE A 279 -12.65 6.30 -22.70
CA PHE A 279 -12.18 5.82 -21.41
C PHE A 279 -10.94 6.59 -20.94
N LEU A 280 -9.91 6.72 -21.79
CA LEU A 280 -8.69 7.45 -21.45
C LEU A 280 -8.99 8.92 -21.11
N ALA A 281 -9.85 9.58 -21.89
CA ALA A 281 -10.25 10.96 -21.61
C ALA A 281 -10.96 11.07 -20.25
N VAL A 282 -11.90 10.17 -19.97
CA VAL A 282 -12.61 10.13 -18.69
C VAL A 282 -11.66 9.81 -17.53
N ALA A 283 -10.74 8.86 -17.69
CA ALA A 283 -9.76 8.53 -16.67
C ALA A 283 -8.82 9.71 -16.39
N ILE A 284 -8.28 10.36 -17.42
CA ILE A 284 -7.40 11.53 -17.27
C ILE A 284 -8.13 12.68 -16.60
N VAL A 285 -9.39 12.96 -16.99
CA VAL A 285 -10.12 14.10 -16.42
C VAL A 285 -10.64 13.78 -15.02
N VAL A 286 -11.41 12.71 -14.88
CA VAL A 286 -12.18 12.42 -13.66
C VAL A 286 -11.36 11.70 -12.59
N VAL A 287 -10.43 10.83 -12.99
CA VAL A 287 -9.68 10.01 -12.03
C VAL A 287 -8.30 10.59 -11.74
N ASP A 288 -7.64 11.18 -12.74
CA ASP A 288 -6.29 11.77 -12.60
C ASP A 288 -6.39 13.25 -12.19
N THR A 289 -7.02 14.09 -13.03
CA THR A 289 -6.95 15.56 -12.91
C THR A 289 -7.85 16.14 -11.82
N ILE A 290 -9.13 15.73 -11.74
CA ILE A 290 -10.07 16.27 -10.76
C ILE A 290 -9.59 16.01 -9.33
N PRO A 291 -9.20 14.77 -8.94
CA PRO A 291 -8.69 14.51 -7.60
C PRO A 291 -7.42 15.30 -7.34
N ASP A 292 -6.48 15.38 -8.29
CA ASP A 292 -5.26 16.16 -8.11
C ASP A 292 -5.54 17.66 -7.89
N ILE A 293 -6.55 18.26 -8.54
CA ILE A 293 -6.90 19.67 -8.34
C ILE A 293 -7.66 19.88 -7.02
N VAL A 294 -8.62 18.99 -6.73
CA VAL A 294 -9.55 19.14 -5.60
C VAL A 294 -8.90 18.72 -4.29
N LEU A 295 -8.10 17.66 -4.30
CA LEU A 295 -7.49 17.08 -3.10
C LEU A 295 -6.16 17.75 -2.72
N ARG A 296 -5.40 18.28 -3.67
CA ARG A 296 -4.11 18.94 -3.41
C ARG A 296 -4.21 20.10 -2.40
N PRO A 297 -5.23 20.98 -2.42
CA PRO A 297 -5.40 22.03 -1.41
C PRO A 297 -5.67 21.50 0.02
N TYR A 298 -6.27 20.32 0.16
CA TYR A 298 -6.62 19.76 1.47
C TYR A 298 -5.52 18.89 2.08
N PHE A 299 -4.57 18.42 1.26
CA PHE A 299 -3.46 17.56 1.70
C PHE A 299 -2.10 18.27 1.70
N SER A 300 -1.97 19.42 1.04
CA SER A 300 -0.80 20.29 1.17
C SER A 300 -0.94 21.21 2.38
N GLY A 301 -0.62 20.69 3.57
CA GLY A 301 -0.16 21.55 4.67
C GLY A 301 1.16 22.22 4.28
N GLU A 302 1.34 23.47 4.72
CA GLU A 302 2.28 24.49 4.24
C GLU A 302 3.79 24.15 4.29
N THR A 303 4.19 22.92 4.63
CA THR A 303 5.60 22.48 4.76
C THR A 303 5.96 21.23 3.94
N THR A 304 5.05 20.71 3.11
CA THR A 304 5.28 19.44 2.42
C THR A 304 6.25 19.61 1.24
N HIS A 305 7.43 19.00 1.35
CA HIS A 305 8.36 18.80 0.25
C HIS A 305 7.80 17.77 -0.76
N VAL A 306 6.75 18.14 -1.49
CA VAL A 306 6.01 17.24 -2.41
C VAL A 306 6.96 16.49 -3.35
N GLY A 307 8.01 17.15 -3.84
CA GLY A 307 9.03 16.54 -4.69
C GLY A 307 9.86 15.45 -4.01
N LEU A 308 10.21 15.61 -2.73
CA LEU A 308 10.91 14.57 -1.96
C LEU A 308 10.00 13.39 -1.67
N LEU A 309 8.73 13.64 -1.36
CA LEU A 309 7.75 12.56 -1.14
C LEU A 309 7.52 11.76 -2.42
N MET A 310 7.41 12.41 -3.58
CA MET A 310 7.39 11.74 -4.88
C MET A 310 8.60 10.86 -5.10
N LEU A 311 9.79 11.37 -4.79
CA LEU A 311 11.05 10.63 -4.93
C LEU A 311 11.09 9.40 -4.02
N ALA A 312 10.62 9.54 -2.78
CA ALA A 312 10.49 8.42 -1.84
C ALA A 312 9.56 7.33 -2.36
N TYR A 313 8.42 7.69 -2.95
CA TYR A 313 7.49 6.72 -3.53
C TYR A 313 8.01 6.03 -4.80
N ILE A 314 8.87 6.69 -5.58
CA ILE A 314 9.48 6.09 -6.78
C ILE A 314 10.65 5.18 -6.39
N PHE A 315 11.60 5.67 -5.58
CA PHE A 315 12.77 4.89 -5.22
C PHE A 315 12.52 3.86 -4.11
N GLY A 316 11.52 4.06 -3.26
CA GLY A 316 11.18 3.15 -2.18
C GLY A 316 10.99 1.71 -2.67
N PRO A 317 10.06 1.46 -3.61
CA PRO A 317 9.87 0.13 -4.19
C PRO A 317 11.10 -0.44 -4.88
N VAL A 318 11.95 0.41 -5.47
CA VAL A 318 13.18 -0.01 -6.16
C VAL A 318 14.25 -0.48 -5.17
N VAL A 319 14.40 0.22 -4.03
CA VAL A 319 15.44 -0.07 -3.03
C VAL A 319 15.00 -1.16 -2.06
N PHE A 320 13.75 -1.13 -1.61
CA PHE A 320 13.24 -2.01 -0.55
C PHE A 320 12.22 -3.05 -1.06
N GLY A 321 11.89 -3.08 -2.35
CA GLY A 321 10.81 -3.92 -2.87
C GLY A 321 9.43 -3.39 -2.46
N PHE A 322 8.38 -4.22 -2.56
CA PHE A 322 6.99 -3.78 -2.39
C PHE A 322 6.71 -2.96 -1.11
N HIS A 323 7.25 -3.39 0.04
CA HIS A 323 7.06 -2.68 1.32
C HIS A 323 7.75 -1.31 1.35
N GLY A 324 8.69 -1.06 0.43
CA GLY A 324 9.35 0.22 0.21
C GLY A 324 8.40 1.36 -0.15
N LEU A 325 7.24 1.04 -0.74
CA LEU A 325 6.19 2.02 -1.00
C LEU A 325 5.69 2.69 0.28
N PHE A 326 5.70 1.95 1.40
CA PHE A 326 5.28 2.45 2.71
C PHE A 326 6.49 2.91 3.55
N LEU A 327 7.61 2.19 3.45
CA LEU A 327 8.80 2.45 4.27
C LEU A 327 9.49 3.77 3.88
N ALA A 328 9.63 4.07 2.59
CA ALA A 328 10.37 5.24 2.15
C ALA A 328 9.73 6.57 2.59
N PRO A 329 8.40 6.77 2.49
CA PRO A 329 7.74 7.92 3.09
C PRO A 329 7.96 8.03 4.60
N ILE A 330 7.91 6.91 5.33
CA ILE A 330 8.16 6.89 6.79
C ILE A 330 9.59 7.37 7.08
N ILE A 331 10.59 6.81 6.38
CA ILE A 331 11.99 7.20 6.54
C ILE A 331 12.17 8.68 6.19
N LEU A 332 11.54 9.15 5.11
CA LEU A 332 11.63 10.53 4.67
C LEU A 332 11.09 11.48 5.74
N VAL A 333 9.90 11.22 6.29
CA VAL A 333 9.31 12.04 7.36
C VAL A 333 10.27 12.07 8.55
N VAL A 334 10.65 10.90 9.08
CA VAL A 334 11.57 10.78 10.23
C VAL A 334 12.89 11.53 10.01
N ALA A 335 13.43 11.51 8.79
CA ALA A 335 14.66 12.21 8.44
C ALA A 335 14.49 13.72 8.28
N LEU A 336 13.39 14.18 7.67
CA LEU A 336 13.08 15.61 7.52
C LEU A 336 12.78 16.23 8.88
N THR A 337 11.94 15.58 9.70
CA THR A 337 11.67 16.06 11.05
C THR A 337 12.96 16.14 11.87
N PHE A 338 13.88 15.18 11.72
CA PHE A 338 15.16 15.20 12.42
C PHE A 338 16.03 16.38 11.97
N ALA A 339 16.06 16.65 10.66
CA ALA A 339 16.80 17.76 10.09
C ALA A 339 16.25 19.12 10.58
N ASP A 340 14.93 19.24 10.72
CA ASP A 340 14.27 20.49 11.07
C ASP A 340 14.26 20.77 12.58
N THR A 341 14.06 19.74 13.42
CA THR A 341 13.97 19.91 14.88
C THR A 341 15.31 19.68 15.58
N ALA A 342 15.84 18.45 15.50
CA ALA A 342 16.99 18.03 16.30
C ALA A 342 18.32 18.57 15.75
N LEU A 343 18.53 18.50 14.43
CA LEU A 343 19.80 18.86 13.80
C LEU A 343 20.10 20.36 13.91
N LEU A 344 19.13 21.24 13.67
CA LEU A 344 19.32 22.69 13.79
C LEU A 344 19.75 23.09 15.22
N ARG A 345 19.09 22.52 16.24
CA ARG A 345 19.44 22.76 17.64
C ARG A 345 20.80 22.20 18.03
N LEU A 346 21.16 21.02 17.53
CA LEU A 346 22.50 20.45 17.73
C LEU A 346 23.60 21.30 17.07
N LEU A 347 23.27 22.02 16.01
CA LEU A 347 24.15 22.98 15.34
C LEU A 347 24.14 24.37 15.99
N GLY A 348 23.34 24.59 17.04
CA GLY A 348 23.23 25.87 17.75
C GLY A 348 22.42 26.93 17.01
N VAL A 349 21.62 26.53 16.01
CA VAL A 349 20.68 27.41 15.32
C VAL A 349 19.35 27.33 16.08
N GLU A 350 18.95 28.43 16.72
CA GLU A 350 17.60 28.55 17.26
C GLU A 350 16.61 28.53 16.09
N PRO A 351 15.54 27.72 16.15
CA PRO A 351 14.54 27.70 15.09
C PRO A 351 13.99 29.11 14.91
N GLU A 352 13.99 29.61 13.68
CA GLU A 352 13.37 30.90 13.37
C GLU A 352 11.92 30.85 13.87
N PRO A 353 11.44 31.81 14.68
CA PRO A 353 10.03 31.87 15.02
C PRO A 353 9.25 31.91 13.71
N GLU A 354 8.16 31.13 13.64
CA GLU A 354 7.24 31.11 12.49
C GLU A 354 7.12 32.52 11.92
N PRO A 355 7.29 32.73 10.60
CA PRO A 355 7.29 34.07 10.04
C PRO A 355 5.98 34.73 10.47
N GLU A 356 6.08 35.79 11.29
CA GLU A 356 4.94 36.64 11.61
C GLU A 356 4.29 37.00 10.28
N ILE A 357 3.10 36.44 10.04
CA ILE A 357 2.30 36.71 8.85
C ILE A 357 2.24 38.24 8.74
N PRO A 358 2.78 38.86 7.67
CA PRO A 358 2.77 40.30 7.54
C PRO A 358 1.33 40.79 7.70
N GLU A 359 1.09 41.89 8.42
CA GLU A 359 -0.24 42.51 8.70
C GLU A 359 -1.11 42.81 7.45
N ARG A 360 -0.70 42.39 6.25
CA ARG A 360 -1.43 42.49 4.98
C ARG A 360 -2.01 41.17 4.46
N GLN A 361 -1.87 40.05 5.16
CA GLN A 361 -2.56 38.80 4.82
C GLN A 361 -3.73 38.56 5.78
N HIS A 362 -4.94 38.69 5.25
CA HIS A 362 -6.18 38.39 5.96
C HIS A 362 -6.24 36.92 6.38
N ARG A 363 -6.68 36.66 7.61
CA ARG A 363 -6.91 35.32 8.14
C ARG A 363 -8.18 34.70 7.53
N LEU A 364 -8.17 33.39 7.28
CA LEU A 364 -9.29 32.64 6.70
C LEU A 364 -10.55 32.59 7.59
N ASP A 365 -10.41 32.99 8.85
CA ASP A 365 -11.47 33.20 9.84
C ASP A 365 -12.20 34.55 9.66
N GLU A 366 -11.77 35.39 8.71
CA GLU A 366 -12.46 36.62 8.29
C GLU A 366 -13.40 36.43 7.07
N PHE A 367 -13.69 35.20 6.66
CA PHE A 367 -14.67 34.87 5.61
C PHE A 367 -15.82 33.99 6.09
#